data_AF-A0A920FBE4-F1
#
_entry.id   AF-A0A920FBE4-F1
#
_cell.length_a   1.000
_cell.length_b   1.000
_cell.length_c   1.000
_cell.angle_alpha   90.00
_cell.angle_beta   90.00
_cell.angle_gamma   90.00
#
_symmetry.space_group_name_H-M   'P 1'
#
loop_
_entity.id
_entity.type
_entity.pdbx_description
1 polymer ?
#
loop_
_entity_poly.entity_id
_entity_poly.type
_entity_poly.pdbx_seq_one_letter_code
_entity_poly.pdbx_strand_id
1 'polypeptide(L)'
;MPLGVAFDLHGNLDPKFIDYAEVLSAYRESPHIDMGDTGERVGKIMIAKLRGEFDPKTVIQKIPITLPSIFTATKVAPLCELWLKPENRKSSMLIF
;
A
#
# COMPACT_ATOMS: atom_id res chain seq x y z
N MET A 1 17.08 13.29 -2.61
CA MET A 1 17.06 12.11 -3.51
C MET A 1 15.67 11.52 -3.41
N PRO A 2 14.97 11.29 -4.54
CA PRO A 2 13.59 10.84 -4.49
C PRO A 2 13.56 9.32 -4.19
N LEU A 3 12.63 8.90 -3.32
CA LEU A 3 12.49 7.55 -2.76
C LEU A 3 11.10 6.98 -3.03
N GLY A 4 11.05 5.82 -3.70
CA GLY A 4 9.87 4.99 -3.83
C GLY A 4 10.01 3.71 -3.00
N VAL A 5 8.96 3.30 -2.28
CA VAL A 5 9.02 2.11 -1.41
C VAL A 5 7.82 1.18 -1.64
N ALA A 6 8.14 -0.11 -1.81
CA ALA A 6 7.19 -1.22 -1.81
C ALA A 6 7.17 -1.87 -0.42
N PHE A 7 6.00 -1.94 0.21
CA PHE A 7 5.82 -2.42 1.57
C PHE A 7 5.09 -3.77 1.61
N ASP A 8 5.35 -4.50 2.69
CA ASP A 8 4.48 -5.59 3.12
C ASP A 8 3.12 -5.05 3.55
N LEU A 9 2.03 -5.77 3.23
CA LEU A 9 0.68 -5.45 3.67
C LEU A 9 0.55 -5.42 5.20
N HIS A 10 1.37 -6.19 5.92
CA HIS A 10 1.43 -6.25 7.37
C HIS A 10 2.40 -5.21 7.99
N GLY A 11 2.95 -4.30 7.19
CA GLY A 11 3.94 -3.33 7.63
C GLY A 11 3.40 -2.38 8.72
N ASN A 12 4.06 -2.33 9.88
CA ASN A 12 3.73 -1.36 10.93
C ASN A 12 4.44 -0.03 10.66
N LEU A 13 3.82 0.82 9.84
CA LEU A 13 4.42 2.10 9.46
C LEU A 13 4.18 3.20 10.49
N ASP A 14 5.22 3.98 10.80
CA ASP A 14 5.06 5.30 11.41
C ASP A 14 4.52 6.27 10.34
N PRO A 15 3.43 7.02 10.58
CA PRO A 15 2.93 8.01 9.63
C PRO A 15 3.98 9.01 9.15
N LYS A 16 5.04 9.27 9.94
CA LYS A 16 6.20 10.10 9.53
C LYS A 16 6.97 9.56 8.33
N PHE A 17 6.74 8.31 7.91
CA PHE A 17 7.35 7.78 6.68
C PHE A 17 7.01 8.59 5.43
N ILE A 18 5.84 9.26 5.41
CA ILE A 18 5.43 10.11 4.29
C ILE A 18 6.37 11.31 4.07
N ASP A 19 7.12 11.72 5.11
CA ASP A 19 8.06 12.84 5.03
C ASP A 19 9.34 12.46 4.25
N TYR A 20 9.59 11.17 4.07
CA TYR A 20 10.83 10.64 3.49
C TYR A 20 10.64 9.99 2.11
N ALA A 21 9.40 9.68 1.71
CA ALA A 21 9.14 8.92 0.49
C ALA A 21 8.01 9.53 -0.34
N GLU A 22 8.26 9.74 -1.63
CA GLU A 22 7.32 10.37 -2.54
C GLU A 22 6.31 9.39 -3.15
N VAL A 23 6.67 8.11 -3.23
CA VAL A 23 5.80 7.07 -3.80
C VAL A 23 5.82 5.85 -2.88
N LEU A 24 4.65 5.47 -2.39
CA LEU A 24 4.49 4.33 -1.51
C LEU A 24 3.42 3.39 -2.04
N SER A 25 3.65 2.08 -1.92
CA SER A 25 2.62 1.07 -2.18
C SER A 25 2.86 -0.17 -1.35
N ALA A 26 1.82 -0.93 -1.05
CA ALA A 26 1.93 -2.20 -0.35
C ALA A 26 1.45 -3.37 -1.21
N TYR A 27 1.84 -4.59 -0.80
CA TYR A 27 1.28 -5.84 -1.32
C TYR A 27 -0.24 -5.85 -1.18
N ARG A 28 -0.88 -6.58 -2.07
CA ARG A 28 -2.34 -6.71 -2.17
C ARG A 28 -2.82 -8.15 -1.98
N GLU A 29 -1.89 -9.09 -1.83
CA GLU A 29 -2.18 -10.50 -1.58
C GLU A 29 -1.53 -10.99 -0.28
N SER A 30 -2.25 -11.83 0.46
CA SER A 30 -1.75 -12.62 1.58
C SER A 30 -2.31 -14.05 1.43
N PRO A 31 -1.48 -15.05 1.06
CA PRO A 31 -0.01 -15.03 1.00
C PRO A 31 0.59 -14.06 -0.02
N HIS A 32 1.78 -13.51 0.28
CA HIS A 32 2.44 -12.51 -0.55
C HIS A 32 2.99 -13.12 -1.84
N ILE A 33 2.24 -12.95 -2.93
CA ILE A 33 2.61 -13.43 -4.27
C ILE A 33 2.82 -12.29 -5.26
N ASP A 34 2.56 -11.04 -4.85
CA ASP A 34 2.54 -9.85 -5.70
C ASP A 34 3.65 -8.83 -5.35
N MET A 35 4.75 -9.30 -4.76
CA MET A 35 5.90 -8.45 -4.39
C MET A 35 6.51 -7.76 -5.62
N GLY A 36 6.70 -8.50 -6.71
CA GLY A 36 7.21 -7.98 -7.98
C GLY A 36 6.27 -6.94 -8.60
N ASP A 37 4.97 -7.25 -8.64
CA ASP A 37 3.94 -6.34 -9.15
C ASP A 37 3.84 -5.06 -8.33
N THR A 38 4.09 -5.14 -7.02
CA THR A 38 4.14 -3.98 -6.12
C THR A 38 5.36 -3.12 -6.39
N GLY A 39 6.53 -3.73 -6.57
CA GLY A 39 7.75 -3.02 -6.99
C GLY A 39 7.58 -2.33 -8.34
N GLU A 40 7.00 -3.02 -9.32
CA GLU A 40 6.73 -2.44 -10.65
C GLU A 40 5.76 -1.25 -10.56
N ARG A 41 4.69 -1.36 -9.75
CA ARG A 41 3.73 -0.28 -9.52
C ARG A 41 4.39 0.97 -8.92
N VAL A 42 5.25 0.80 -7.91
CA VAL A 42 6.03 1.90 -7.32
C VAL A 42 6.95 2.52 -8.36
N GLY A 43 7.69 1.69 -9.11
CA GLY A 43 8.61 2.15 -10.15
C GLY A 43 7.91 2.96 -11.26
N LYS A 44 6.76 2.49 -11.75
CA LYS A 44 5.96 3.20 -12.77
C LYS A 44 5.52 4.58 -12.29
N ILE A 45 4.96 4.68 -11.08
CA ILE A 45 4.52 5.95 -10.50
C ILE A 45 5.72 6.88 -10.27
N MET A 46 6.85 6.33 -9.81
CA MET A 46 8.06 7.10 -9.57
C MET A 46 8.62 7.69 -10.87
N ILE A 47 8.69 6.90 -11.95
CA ILE A 47 9.13 7.38 -13.27
C ILE A 47 8.19 8.50 -13.78
N ALA A 48 6.88 8.32 -13.69
CA ALA A 48 5.91 9.34 -14.09
C ALA A 48 6.09 10.64 -13.29
N LYS A 49 6.36 10.54 -11.98
CA LYS A 49 6.67 11.69 -11.13
C LYS A 49 7.95 12.40 -11.55
N LEU A 50 9.03 11.66 -11.79
CA LEU A 50 10.30 12.23 -12.23
C LEU A 50 10.22 12.91 -13.59
N ARG A 51 9.27 12.49 -14.45
CA ARG A 51 8.98 13.14 -15.74
C ARG A 51 8.04 14.35 -15.62
N GLY A 52 7.48 14.62 -14.45
CA GLY A 52 6.50 15.69 -14.25
C GLY A 52 5.11 15.37 -14.82
N GLU A 53 4.84 14.11 -15.17
CA GLU A 53 3.56 13.66 -15.73
C GLU A 53 2.49 13.47 -14.63
N PHE A 54 2.92 13.20 -13.40
CA PHE A 54 2.04 12.91 -12.28
C PHE A 54 2.70 13.26 -10.94
N ASP A 55 2.05 14.06 -10.08
CA ASP A 55 2.55 14.37 -8.74
C ASP A 55 1.67 13.72 -7.65
N PRO A 56 1.94 12.45 -7.26
CA PRO A 56 1.15 11.79 -6.22
C PRO A 56 1.33 12.49 -4.88
N LYS A 57 0.22 12.62 -4.14
CA LYS A 57 0.23 12.93 -2.71
C LYS A 57 -0.01 11.64 -1.93
N THR A 58 0.84 11.41 -0.94
CA THR A 58 0.82 10.19 -0.14
C THR A 58 0.19 10.47 1.22
N VAL A 59 -0.68 9.57 1.67
CA VAL A 59 -1.38 9.67 2.96
C VAL A 59 -1.29 8.32 3.65
N ILE A 60 -0.99 8.32 4.94
CA ILE A 60 -1.09 7.13 5.81
C ILE A 60 -2.18 7.41 6.84
N GLN A 61 -3.21 6.57 6.87
CA GLN A 61 -4.28 6.62 7.86
C GLN A 61 -4.25 5.34 8.68
N LYS A 62 -3.81 5.43 9.94
CA LYS A 62 -3.86 4.29 10.86
C LYS A 62 -5.26 4.17 11.45
N ILE A 63 -5.74 2.93 11.54
CA ILE A 63 -7.00 2.60 12.22
C ILE A 63 -6.60 2.01 13.58
N PRO A 64 -7.13 2.48 14.73
CA PRO A 64 -6.73 2.03 16.06
C PRO A 64 -7.32 0.64 16.39
N ILE A 65 -6.98 -0.35 15.59
CA ILE A 65 -7.42 -1.74 15.72
C ILE A 65 -6.21 -2.66 15.56
N THR A 66 -6.23 -3.80 16.24
CA THR A 66 -5.27 -4.88 16.03
C THR A 66 -6.05 -6.13 15.64
N LEU A 67 -5.59 -6.81 14.59
CA LEU A 67 -6.21 -8.02 14.08
C LEU A 67 -5.31 -9.23 14.34
N PRO A 68 -5.88 -10.38 14.72
CA PRO A 68 -5.18 -11.66 14.61
C PRO A 68 -4.67 -11.88 13.18
N SER A 69 -3.48 -12.47 13.04
CA SER A 69 -2.82 -12.65 11.73
C SER A 69 -3.70 -13.37 10.70
N ILE A 70 -4.53 -14.32 11.10
CA ILE A 70 -5.42 -15.03 10.16
C ILE A 70 -6.46 -14.09 9.51
N PHE A 71 -6.85 -13.02 10.19
CA PHE A 71 -7.81 -12.03 9.70
C PHE A 71 -7.19 -10.95 8.82
N THR A 72 -5.86 -10.96 8.65
CA THR A 72 -5.15 -10.12 7.66
C THR A 72 -4.83 -10.87 6.37
N ALA A 73 -5.31 -12.12 6.21
CA ALA A 73 -5.22 -12.86 4.95
C ALA A 73 -6.27 -12.37 3.95
N THR A 74 -5.88 -12.10 2.70
CA THR A 74 -6.72 -11.41 1.71
C THR A 74 -7.90 -12.24 1.21
N LYS A 75 -7.87 -13.55 1.45
CA LYS A 75 -8.91 -14.52 1.07
C LYS A 75 -9.75 -15.00 2.25
N VAL A 76 -9.54 -14.44 3.45
CA VAL A 76 -10.24 -14.83 4.68
C VAL A 76 -11.05 -13.64 5.18
N ALA A 77 -12.26 -13.90 5.71
CA ALA A 77 -13.06 -12.87 6.35
C ALA A 77 -12.35 -12.39 7.64
N PRO A 78 -12.38 -11.07 7.96
CA PRO A 78 -13.18 -10.03 7.32
C PRO A 78 -12.48 -9.30 6.16
N LEU A 79 -11.18 -9.53 5.92
CA LEU A 79 -10.42 -8.72 4.96
C LEU A 79 -10.91 -8.88 3.52
N CYS A 80 -11.26 -10.10 3.11
CA CYS A 80 -11.78 -10.33 1.75
C CYS A 80 -13.07 -9.52 1.48
N GLU A 81 -13.93 -9.36 2.48
CA GLU A 81 -15.17 -8.58 2.38
C GLU A 81 -14.89 -7.08 2.25
N LEU A 82 -13.89 -6.58 2.99
CA LEU A 82 -13.43 -5.19 2.85
C LEU A 82 -12.80 -4.93 1.48
N TRP A 83 -12.08 -5.91 0.92
CA TRP A 83 -11.38 -5.78 -0.36
C TRP A 83 -12.31 -5.74 -1.58
N LEU A 84 -13.48 -6.39 -1.46
CA LEU A 84 -14.50 -6.41 -2.51
C LEU A 84 -15.23 -5.06 -2.66
N LYS A 85 -15.15 -4.19 -1.65
CA LYS A 85 -15.79 -2.87 -1.69
C LYS A 85 -15.15 -1.99 -2.78
N PRO A 86 -15.93 -1.49 -3.77
CA PRO A 86 -15.40 -0.73 -4.89
C PRO A 86 -14.57 0.51 -4.51
N GLU A 87 -14.95 1.17 -3.42
CA GLU A 87 -14.25 2.32 -2.84
C GLU A 87 -12.81 1.99 -2.41
N ASN A 88 -12.55 0.76 -1.96
CA ASN A 88 -11.25 0.32 -1.48
C ASN A 88 -10.32 -0.12 -2.63
N ARG A 89 -10.85 -0.30 -3.85
CA ARG A 89 -10.04 -0.61 -5.03
C ARG A 89 -9.40 0.62 -5.67
N LYS A 90 -9.95 1.81 -5.41
CA LYS A 90 -9.46 3.09 -5.98
C LYS A 90 -8.44 3.80 -5.09
N SER A 91 -8.51 3.60 -3.77
CA SER A 91 -7.52 4.12 -2.83
C SER A 91 -6.29 3.21 -2.84
N SER A 92 -5.32 3.56 -3.66
CA SER A 92 -3.97 3.01 -3.55
C SER A 92 -3.43 3.35 -2.16
N MET A 93 -3.23 2.30 -1.34
CA MET A 93 -2.58 2.31 -0.02
C MET A 93 -3.56 2.32 1.17
N LEU A 94 -4.28 1.21 1.35
CA LEU A 94 -4.62 0.75 2.70
C LEU A 94 -3.42 -0.04 3.23
N ILE A 95 -2.74 0.50 4.22
CA ILE A 95 -1.85 -0.24 5.11
C ILE A 95 -2.51 -0.11 6.48
N PHE A 96 -2.88 -1.23 7.10
CA PHE A 96 -3.52 -1.23 8.42
C PHE A 96 -2.57 -0.71 9.50
#